data_AF-A0A561ETN5-F1
#
_entry.id   AF-A0A561ETN5-F1
#
_cell.length_a   1.000
_cell.length_b   1.000
_cell.length_c   1.000
_cell.angle_alpha   90.00
_cell.angle_beta   90.00
_cell.angle_gamma   90.00
#
_symmetry.space_group_name_H-M   'P 1'
#
loop_
_entity.id
_entity.type
_entity.pdbx_description
1 polymer ?
#
loop_
_entity_poly.entity_id
_entity_poly.type
_entity_poly.pdbx_seq_one_letter_code
_entity_poly.pdbx_strand_id
1 'polypeptide(L)'
;MPASPSTGFRVHPAELADAGLAARRTAERLQAGANAVPAAGDAAVAALPGWRTAVALDECTEAWHRALVRLAAELEGIGADLQRTASDYEATEAEIRRSLRPGS
;
A
#
# COMPACT_ATOMS: atom_id res chain seq x y z
N MET A 1 20.76 -12.70 40.72
CA MET A 1 21.17 -12.28 39.37
C MET A 1 20.32 -11.07 39.01
N PRO A 2 20.90 -9.92 38.60
CA PRO A 2 20.09 -8.83 38.07
C PRO A 2 19.52 -9.26 36.71
N ALA A 3 18.22 -9.02 36.50
CA ALA A 3 17.56 -9.28 35.23
C ALA A 3 18.17 -8.39 34.15
N SER A 4 18.70 -8.99 33.07
CA SER A 4 19.09 -8.24 31.88
C SER A 4 17.88 -7.48 31.35
N PRO A 5 17.99 -6.20 30.98
CA PRO A 5 16.89 -5.48 30.36
C PRO A 5 16.52 -6.23 29.07
N SER A 6 15.26 -6.67 28.97
CA SER A 6 14.73 -7.19 27.72
C SER A 6 14.96 -6.13 26.65
N THR A 7 15.74 -6.43 25.63
CA THR A 7 15.78 -5.69 24.37
C THR A 7 14.38 -5.77 23.77
N GLY A 8 13.50 -4.88 24.23
CA GLY A 8 12.09 -4.85 23.87
C GLY A 8 11.91 -4.55 22.39
N PHE A 9 10.72 -4.88 21.89
CA PHE A 9 10.26 -4.50 20.55
C PHE A 9 10.51 -2.99 20.33
N ARG A 10 11.39 -2.66 19.37
CA ARG A 10 11.67 -1.29 18.95
C ARG A 10 11.07 -1.06 17.58
N VAL A 11 10.25 -0.03 17.48
CA VAL A 11 9.74 0.47 16.21
C VAL A 11 10.73 1.51 15.69
N HIS A 12 11.01 1.45 14.39
CA HIS A 12 11.82 2.43 13.67
C HIS A 12 10.89 3.29 12.79
N PRO A 13 10.50 4.50 13.24
CA PRO A 13 9.52 5.33 12.52
C PRO A 13 9.94 5.64 11.08
N ALA A 14 11.24 5.87 10.85
CA ALA A 14 11.77 6.08 9.51
C ALA A 14 11.54 4.89 8.57
N GLU A 15 11.75 3.66 9.05
CA GLU A 15 11.51 2.44 8.25
C GLU A 15 10.01 2.25 7.95
N LEU A 16 9.13 2.59 8.90
CA LEU A 16 7.68 2.57 8.66
C LEU A 16 7.26 3.64 7.63
N ALA A 17 7.81 4.84 7.72
CA ALA A 17 7.53 5.91 6.75
C ALA A 17 8.00 5.52 5.34
N ASP A 18 9.20 4.95 5.22
CA ASP A 18 9.76 4.47 3.95
C ASP A 18 8.95 3.32 3.36
N ALA A 19 8.56 2.35 4.19
CA ALA A 19 7.68 1.26 3.78
C ALA A 19 6.31 1.78 3.33
N GLY A 20 5.76 2.76 4.05
CA GLY A 20 4.51 3.41 3.67
C GLY A 20 4.59 4.13 2.33
N LEU A 21 5.67 4.88 2.07
CA LEU A 21 5.94 5.51 0.78
C LEU A 21 6.11 4.46 -0.34
N ALA A 22 6.79 3.35 -0.07
CA ALA A 22 6.96 2.28 -1.05
C ALA A 22 5.63 1.60 -1.40
N ALA A 23 4.76 1.37 -0.42
CA ALA A 23 3.42 0.83 -0.62
C ALA A 23 2.58 1.75 -1.50
N ARG A 24 2.53 3.06 -1.20
CA ARG A 24 1.78 4.07 -2.00
C ARG A 24 2.28 4.18 -3.43
N ARG A 25 3.60 4.26 -3.65
CA ARG A 25 4.18 4.24 -5.02
C ARG A 25 3.81 2.96 -5.78
N THR A 26 3.68 1.84 -5.09
CA THR A 26 3.27 0.58 -5.70
C THR A 26 1.77 0.58 -6.04
N ALA A 27 0.94 1.11 -5.14
CA ALA A 27 -0.49 1.33 -5.38
C ALA A 27 -0.72 2.22 -6.62
N GLU A 28 -0.01 3.34 -6.75
CA GLU A 28 -0.09 4.23 -7.90
C GLU A 28 0.23 3.53 -9.22
N ARG A 29 1.31 2.73 -9.25
CA ARG A 29 1.68 1.93 -10.43
C ARG A 29 0.65 0.88 -10.77
N LEU A 30 0.09 0.21 -9.77
CA LEU A 30 -0.97 -0.79 -9.97
C LEU A 30 -2.24 -0.15 -10.49
N GLN A 31 -2.62 1.02 -9.98
CA GLN A 31 -3.79 1.76 -10.45
C GLN A 31 -3.61 2.22 -11.90
N ALA A 32 -2.43 2.74 -12.25
CA ALA A 32 -2.11 3.10 -13.63
C ALA A 32 -2.19 1.89 -14.58
N GLY A 33 -1.66 0.74 -14.15
CA GLY A 33 -1.78 -0.52 -14.88
C GLY A 33 -3.23 -1.00 -15.01
N ALA A 34 -4.01 -0.94 -13.92
CA ALA A 34 -5.41 -1.32 -13.89
C ALA A 34 -6.22 -0.51 -14.91
N ASN A 35 -6.00 0.81 -14.99
CA ASN A 35 -6.69 1.68 -15.93
C ASN A 35 -6.36 1.39 -17.41
N ALA A 36 -5.23 0.75 -17.69
CA ALA A 36 -4.82 0.39 -19.05
C ALA A 36 -5.39 -0.97 -19.52
N VAL A 37 -5.75 -1.85 -18.59
CA VAL A 37 -6.22 -3.23 -18.89
C VAL A 37 -7.52 -3.25 -19.71
N PRO A 38 -8.58 -2.48 -19.36
CA PRO A 38 -9.85 -2.50 -20.11
C PRO A 38 -9.66 -2.18 -21.60
N ALA A 39 -8.93 -1.11 -21.93
CA ALA A 39 -8.73 -0.71 -23.32
C ALA A 39 -7.99 -1.79 -24.16
N ALA A 40 -7.02 -2.49 -23.55
CA ALA A 40 -6.34 -3.60 -24.21
C ALA A 40 -7.25 -4.83 -24.37
N GLY A 41 -8.09 -5.12 -23.38
CA GLY A 41 -9.09 -6.18 -23.45
C GLY A 41 -10.15 -5.91 -24.50
N ASP A 42 -10.73 -4.71 -24.52
CA ASP A 42 -11.72 -4.28 -25.51
C ASP A 42 -11.22 -4.46 -26.95
N ALA A 43 -9.98 -4.03 -27.21
CA ALA A 43 -9.34 -4.17 -28.52
C ALA A 43 -9.18 -5.65 -28.92
N ALA A 44 -8.81 -6.52 -27.97
CA ALA A 44 -8.64 -7.94 -28.23
C ALA A 44 -9.98 -8.68 -28.42
N VAL A 45 -11.02 -8.30 -27.67
CA VAL A 45 -12.40 -8.82 -27.83
C VAL A 45 -12.98 -8.40 -29.18
N ALA A 46 -12.79 -7.14 -29.58
CA ALA A 46 -13.25 -6.64 -30.88
C ALA A 46 -12.62 -7.37 -32.07
N ALA A 47 -11.41 -7.91 -31.91
CA ALA A 47 -10.71 -8.69 -32.93
C ALA A 47 -11.21 -10.15 -33.06
N LEU A 48 -12.18 -10.58 -32.23
CA LEU A 48 -12.66 -11.97 -32.14
C LEU A 48 -14.17 -12.13 -32.45
N PRO A 49 -14.70 -11.60 -33.57
CA PRO A 49 -16.12 -11.68 -33.87
C PRO A 49 -16.58 -13.14 -34.07
N GLY A 50 -17.62 -13.55 -33.32
CA GLY A 50 -18.20 -14.90 -33.41
C GLY A 50 -17.45 -15.98 -32.64
N TRP A 51 -16.33 -15.65 -31.99
CA TRP A 51 -15.57 -16.61 -31.18
C TRP A 51 -16.11 -16.68 -29.76
N ARG A 52 -16.39 -17.89 -29.27
CA ARG A 52 -16.75 -18.12 -27.86
C ARG A 52 -15.69 -17.62 -26.88
N THR A 53 -14.42 -17.56 -27.31
CA THR A 53 -13.31 -17.07 -26.49
C THR A 53 -13.35 -15.58 -26.23
N ALA A 54 -14.09 -14.79 -27.04
CA ALA A 54 -14.23 -13.35 -26.84
C ALA A 54 -14.87 -13.03 -25.48
N VAL A 55 -15.95 -13.75 -25.12
CA VAL A 55 -16.62 -13.58 -23.82
C VAL A 55 -15.71 -13.97 -22.66
N ALA A 56 -15.00 -15.09 -22.77
CA ALA A 56 -14.07 -15.51 -21.73
C ALA A 56 -12.89 -14.53 -21.55
N LEU A 57 -12.45 -13.89 -22.63
CA LEU A 57 -11.41 -12.87 -22.60
C LEU A 57 -11.89 -11.57 -21.94
N ASP A 58 -13.12 -11.15 -22.25
CA ASP A 58 -13.78 -10.00 -21.63
C ASP A 58 -13.92 -10.20 -20.10
N GLU A 59 -14.48 -11.34 -19.69
CA GLU A 59 -14.62 -11.71 -18.27
C GLU A 59 -13.26 -11.76 -17.54
N CYS A 60 -12.23 -12.28 -18.21
CA CYS A 60 -10.86 -12.33 -17.68
C CYS A 60 -10.27 -10.92 -17.50
N THR A 61 -10.46 -10.04 -18.49
CA THR A 61 -10.01 -8.64 -18.45
C THR A 61 -10.66 -7.92 -17.27
N GLU A 62 -11.97 -8.08 -17.13
CA GLU A 62 -12.76 -7.52 -16.04
C GLU A 62 -12.33 -8.05 -14.66
N ALA A 63 -12.05 -9.34 -14.55
CA ALA A 63 -11.55 -9.94 -13.31
C ALA A 63 -10.16 -9.39 -12.93
N TRP A 64 -9.25 -9.25 -13.89
CA TRP A 64 -7.93 -8.66 -13.67
C TRP A 64 -8.01 -7.20 -13.28
N HIS A 65 -8.85 -6.41 -13.96
CA HIS A 65 -9.08 -5.01 -13.62
C HIS A 65 -9.54 -4.87 -12.17
N ARG A 66 -10.57 -5.63 -11.74
CA ARG A 66 -11.05 -5.61 -10.35
C ARG A 66 -9.98 -6.02 -9.35
N ALA A 67 -9.19 -7.04 -9.64
CA ALA A 67 -8.12 -7.51 -8.75
C ALA A 67 -7.03 -6.44 -8.57
N LEU A 68 -6.62 -5.77 -9.65
CA LEU A 68 -5.60 -4.72 -9.60
C LEU A 68 -6.08 -3.47 -8.86
N VAL A 69 -7.31 -3.02 -9.12
CA VAL A 69 -7.92 -1.89 -8.39
C VAL A 69 -8.01 -2.18 -6.90
N ARG A 70 -8.45 -3.39 -6.52
CA ARG A 70 -8.51 -3.79 -5.12
C ARG A 70 -7.13 -3.82 -4.46
N LEU A 71 -6.14 -4.40 -5.13
CA LEU A 71 -4.78 -4.47 -4.58
C LEU A 71 -4.16 -3.08 -4.42
N ALA A 72 -4.39 -2.18 -5.37
CA ALA A 72 -3.97 -0.79 -5.25
C ALA A 72 -4.59 -0.11 -4.03
N ALA A 73 -5.90 -0.27 -3.82
CA ALA A 73 -6.59 0.29 -2.65
C ALA A 73 -6.07 -0.29 -1.32
N GLU A 74 -5.82 -1.60 -1.25
CA GLU A 74 -5.26 -2.25 -0.06
C GLU A 74 -3.84 -1.71 0.26
N LEU A 75 -2.98 -1.55 -0.76
CA LEU A 75 -1.65 -0.99 -0.59
C LEU A 75 -1.65 0.49 -0.21
N GLU A 76 -2.59 1.28 -0.73
CA GLU A 76 -2.75 2.69 -0.31
C GLU A 76 -3.15 2.77 1.17
N GLY A 77 -4.10 1.93 1.59
CA GLY A 77 -4.52 1.82 3.00
C GLY A 77 -3.37 1.43 3.92
N ILE A 78 -2.64 0.35 3.59
CA ILE A 78 -1.46 -0.08 4.34
C ILE A 78 -0.40 1.04 4.38
N GLY A 79 -0.16 1.70 3.25
CA GLY A 79 0.80 2.80 3.16
C GLY A 79 0.44 3.97 4.07
N ALA A 80 -0.83 4.36 4.10
CA ALA A 80 -1.34 5.41 4.97
C ALA A 80 -1.23 5.04 6.45
N ASP A 81 -1.53 3.80 6.82
CA ASP A 81 -1.45 3.34 8.21
C ASP A 81 0.00 3.26 8.71
N LEU A 82 0.94 2.85 7.87
CA LEU A 82 2.37 2.86 8.21
C LEU A 82 2.89 4.30 8.41
N GLN A 83 2.51 5.23 7.53
CA GLN A 83 2.89 6.65 7.68
C GLN A 83 2.29 7.26 8.94
N ARG A 84 1.02 6.97 9.24
CA ARG A 84 0.35 7.42 10.47
C ARG A 84 1.07 6.89 11.70
N THR A 85 1.36 5.59 11.71
CA THR A 85 2.09 4.94 12.81
C THR A 85 3.45 5.59 13.04
N ALA A 86 4.21 5.86 11.97
CA ALA A 86 5.49 6.56 12.07
C ALA A 86 5.34 7.95 12.71
N SER A 87 4.37 8.75 12.24
CA SER A 87 4.09 10.08 12.79
C SER A 87 3.67 10.05 14.25
N ASP A 88 2.85 9.07 14.64
CA ASP A 88 2.39 8.90 16.03
C ASP A 88 3.55 8.58 16.98
N TYR A 89 4.50 7.75 16.54
CA TYR A 89 5.72 7.46 17.30
C TYR A 89 6.59 8.71 17.47
N GLU A 90 6.84 9.46 16.40
CA GLU A 90 7.64 10.69 16.44
C GLU A 90 7.01 11.76 17.34
N ALA A 91 5.68 11.93 17.27
CA ALA A 91 4.93 12.85 18.12
C ALA A 91 5.04 12.46 19.60
N THR A 92 4.87 11.18 19.90
CA THR A 92 4.98 10.63 21.27
C THR A 92 6.39 10.83 21.82
N GLU A 93 7.44 10.55 21.04
CA GLU A 93 8.82 10.80 21.47
C GLU A 93 9.10 12.29 21.72
N ALA A 94 8.58 13.17 20.86
CA ALA A 94 8.72 14.62 21.03
C ALA A 94 8.01 15.11 22.30
N GLU A 95 6.84 14.56 22.63
CA GLU A 95 6.09 14.88 23.84
C GLU A 95 6.85 14.43 25.10
N ILE A 96 7.34 13.19 25.13
CA ILE A 96 8.17 12.66 26.23
C ILE A 96 9.43 13.52 26.40
N ARG A 97 10.10 13.89 25.31
CA ARG A 97 11.30 14.75 25.37
C ARG A 97 10.98 16.12 25.96
N ARG A 98 9.79 16.67 25.67
CA ARG A 98 9.32 17.95 26.23
C ARG A 98 9.00 17.81 27.72
N SER A 99 8.32 16.74 28.14
CA SER A 99 8.00 16.51 29.56
C SER A 99 9.25 16.24 30.41
N LEU A 100 10.29 15.65 29.81
CA LEU A 100 11.60 15.41 30.44
C LEU A 100 12.52 16.64 30.45
N ARG A 101 12.14 17.76 29.82
CA ARG A 101 12.77 19.08 30.01
C ARG A 101 11.90 19.99 30.90
N PRO A 102 11.73 19.71 32.21
CA PRO A 102 11.19 20.70 33.12
C PRO A 102 12.30 21.69 33.51
N GLY A 103 12.17 22.95 33.08
CA GLY A 103 12.94 24.09 33.59
C GLY A 103 14.45 24.08 33.27
N SER A 104 14.85 24.82 32.24
CA SER A 104 16.17 25.45 32.15
C SER A 104 16.06 26.92 32.52
#